data_AF-A0A538R332-F1
#
_entry.id   AF-A0A538R332-F1
#
_cell.length_a   1.000
_cell.length_b   1.000
_cell.length_c   1.000
_cell.angle_alpha   90.00
_cell.angle_beta   90.00
_cell.angle_gamma   90.00
#
_symmetry.space_group_name_H-M   'P 1'
#
loop_
_entity.id
_entity.type
_entity.pdbx_description
1 polymer ?
#
loop_
_entity_poly.entity_id
_entity_poly.type
_entity_poly.pdbx_seq_one_letter_code
_entity_poly.pdbx_strand_id
1 'polypeptide(L)'
;MTRPLTRLALVLAIGVLATTTVHADSELSMQDLQALDRQHQWSELLEAAARVRPAARTADWTRLVTAAAIHVVEQIERAGTSGLRQAEGLIGVIPAAERRYGFLVGDAGYLGAKGKALQGVVTACEREAIAGCGAIIASLADGVTRFPSGTAKAIALLVGNDLTPAESVHFWALAIDDDKDTCKHALLARAVVRALRDAAAPNQVADAQRAAGTCYAALEPALIDELVATKDGGKQRPLYLTNACPVLKAHGAMTITKKKKCP
;
A
#
# COMPACT_ATOMS: atom_id res chain seq x y z
N MET A 1 54.82 34.18 -64.06
CA MET A 1 55.24 35.51 -63.59
C MET A 1 54.40 35.88 -62.37
N THR A 2 55.09 36.27 -61.28
CA THR A 2 54.64 37.11 -60.15
C THR A 2 53.37 36.75 -59.34
N ARG A 3 53.64 36.23 -58.13
CA ARG A 3 52.87 36.26 -56.86
C ARG A 3 52.47 37.71 -56.44
N PRO A 4 51.96 37.96 -55.21
CA PRO A 4 50.69 37.61 -54.55
C PRO A 4 50.09 38.85 -53.80
N LEU A 5 49.08 38.69 -52.92
CA LEU A 5 48.95 39.31 -51.57
C LEU A 5 47.52 39.07 -51.04
N THR A 6 47.29 38.08 -50.17
CA THR A 6 47.11 38.20 -48.70
C THR A 6 46.15 39.29 -48.24
N ARG A 7 45.08 38.93 -47.50
CA ARG A 7 44.88 39.32 -46.08
C ARG A 7 43.55 38.82 -45.47
N LEU A 8 43.73 38.22 -44.29
CA LEU A 8 42.89 38.20 -43.08
C LEU A 8 41.36 38.13 -43.21
N ALA A 9 40.81 36.96 -42.88
CA ALA A 9 39.44 36.83 -42.38
C ALA A 9 39.43 37.16 -40.87
N LEU A 10 38.74 38.24 -40.51
CA LEU A 10 38.49 38.67 -39.14
C LEU A 10 37.35 37.81 -38.55
N VAL A 11 37.65 37.12 -37.46
CA VAL A 11 36.69 36.38 -36.63
C VAL A 11 35.80 37.37 -35.89
N LEU A 12 34.50 37.38 -36.15
CA LEU A 12 33.50 38.07 -35.32
C LEU A 12 32.90 37.06 -34.35
N ALA A 13 33.36 37.12 -33.10
CA ALA A 13 32.77 36.42 -31.97
C ALA A 13 31.42 37.08 -31.61
N ILE A 14 30.31 36.43 -31.98
CA ILE A 14 28.99 36.78 -31.45
C ILE A 14 28.89 36.13 -30.08
N GLY A 15 29.24 36.92 -29.05
CA GLY A 15 28.98 36.60 -27.65
C GLY A 15 27.48 36.65 -27.39
N VAL A 16 26.80 35.52 -27.58
CA VAL A 16 25.46 35.32 -27.02
C VAL A 16 25.65 35.12 -25.52
N LEU A 17 25.35 36.17 -24.75
CA LEU A 17 25.08 36.08 -23.32
C LEU A 17 23.84 35.19 -23.15
N ALA A 18 24.09 33.88 -23.06
CA ALA A 18 23.13 32.94 -22.51
C ALA A 18 22.95 33.30 -21.04
N THR A 19 21.96 34.14 -20.77
CA THR A 19 21.37 34.26 -19.45
C THR A 19 20.74 32.91 -19.13
N THR A 20 21.50 32.07 -18.45
CA THR A 20 20.95 30.95 -17.70
C THR A 20 20.00 31.56 -16.68
N THR A 21 18.71 31.56 -17.00
CA THR A 21 17.65 31.68 -16.01
C THR A 21 17.78 30.47 -15.10
N VAL A 22 18.67 30.58 -14.12
CA VAL A 22 18.57 29.84 -12.88
C VAL A 22 17.20 30.22 -12.34
N HIS A 23 16.18 29.41 -12.65
CA HIS A 23 14.97 29.35 -11.85
C HIS A 23 15.46 28.95 -10.46
N ALA A 24 15.79 29.95 -9.65
CA ALA A 24 15.68 29.80 -8.22
C ALA A 24 14.22 29.44 -8.02
N ASP A 25 13.94 28.15 -7.82
CA ASP A 25 12.63 27.66 -7.41
C ASP A 25 12.19 28.59 -6.28
N SER A 26 11.27 29.50 -6.60
CA SER A 26 10.82 30.49 -5.65
C SER A 26 10.22 29.71 -4.51
N GLU A 27 10.81 29.85 -3.33
CA GLU A 27 10.35 29.10 -2.18
C GLU A 27 8.89 29.35 -1.92
N LEU A 28 8.16 28.25 -1.81
CA LEU A 28 6.73 28.30 -1.62
C LEU A 28 6.43 28.72 -0.18
N SER A 29 5.55 29.69 -0.01
CA SER A 29 5.10 30.16 1.30
C SER A 29 3.91 29.35 1.81
N MET A 30 3.61 29.47 3.11
CA MET A 30 2.38 28.94 3.67
C MET A 30 1.11 29.59 3.08
N GLN A 31 1.19 30.85 2.64
CA GLN A 31 0.05 31.54 2.03
C GLN A 31 -0.30 30.95 0.66
N ASP A 32 0.70 30.51 -0.10
CA ASP A 32 0.50 29.85 -1.39
C ASP A 32 -0.20 28.48 -1.21
N LEU A 33 0.23 27.69 -0.20
CA LEU A 33 -0.47 26.44 0.12
C LEU A 33 -1.92 26.67 0.53
N GLN A 34 -2.19 27.69 1.33
CA GLN A 34 -3.56 28.06 1.70
C GLN A 34 -4.37 28.55 0.49
N ALA A 35 -3.73 29.16 -0.50
CA ALA A 35 -4.39 29.55 -1.74
C ALA A 35 -4.78 28.32 -2.57
N LEU A 36 -3.89 27.32 -2.70
CA LEU A 36 -4.18 26.05 -3.36
C LEU A 36 -5.34 25.31 -2.67
N ASP A 37 -5.38 25.32 -1.34
CA ASP A 37 -6.45 24.71 -0.55
C ASP A 37 -7.81 25.36 -0.84
N ARG A 38 -7.87 26.70 -0.81
CA ARG A 38 -9.08 27.47 -1.16
C ARG A 38 -9.55 27.26 -2.61
N GLN A 39 -8.63 26.93 -3.51
CA GLN A 39 -8.93 26.60 -4.91
C GLN A 39 -9.25 25.11 -5.10
N HIS A 40 -9.26 24.31 -4.03
CA HIS A 40 -9.44 22.86 -4.04
C HIS A 40 -8.42 22.12 -4.92
N GLN A 41 -7.24 22.70 -5.11
CA GLN A 41 -6.13 22.11 -5.86
C GLN A 41 -5.28 21.22 -4.94
N TRP A 42 -5.93 20.24 -4.29
CA TRP A 42 -5.32 19.47 -3.20
C TRP A 42 -4.15 18.59 -3.66
N SER A 43 -4.23 17.97 -4.85
CA SER A 43 -3.11 17.22 -5.41
C SER A 43 -1.89 18.11 -5.67
N GLU A 44 -2.11 19.33 -6.19
CA GLU A 44 -1.05 20.30 -6.40
C GLU A 44 -0.49 20.81 -5.06
N LEU A 45 -1.34 21.03 -4.07
CA LEU A 45 -0.93 21.38 -2.71
C LEU A 45 0.01 20.31 -2.13
N LEU A 46 -0.33 19.03 -2.28
CA LEU A 46 0.51 17.92 -1.80
C LEU A 46 1.85 17.84 -2.51
N GLU A 47 1.94 18.17 -3.80
CA GLU A 47 3.23 18.28 -4.50
C GLU A 47 4.01 19.52 -4.05
N ALA A 48 3.33 20.66 -3.96
CA ALA A 48 3.93 21.95 -3.67
C ALA A 48 4.43 22.04 -2.21
N ALA A 49 3.78 21.38 -1.26
CA ALA A 49 4.10 21.48 0.17
C ALA A 49 5.52 21.03 0.53
N ALA A 50 6.17 20.21 -0.31
CA ALA A 50 7.57 19.83 -0.16
C ALA A 50 8.53 21.01 -0.39
N ARG A 51 8.10 22.03 -1.14
CA ARG A 51 8.90 23.23 -1.47
C ARG A 51 8.92 24.26 -0.33
N VAL A 52 8.06 24.12 0.68
CA VAL A 52 8.16 24.91 1.91
C VAL A 52 9.45 24.53 2.64
N ARG A 53 10.28 25.52 2.97
CA ARG A 53 11.52 25.32 3.73
C ARG A 53 11.26 24.50 5.00
N PRO A 54 12.10 23.51 5.36
CA PRO A 54 11.91 22.70 6.56
C PRO A 54 11.70 23.53 7.85
N ALA A 55 12.42 24.64 8.01
CA ALA A 55 12.29 25.53 9.17
C ALA A 55 10.92 26.24 9.26
N ALA A 56 10.17 26.32 8.16
CA ALA A 56 8.84 26.92 8.09
C ALA A 56 7.70 25.89 8.17
N ARG A 57 8.01 24.59 8.25
CA ARG A 57 7.03 23.50 8.38
C ARG A 57 6.57 23.39 9.83
N THR A 58 5.57 24.19 10.18
CA THR A 58 4.95 24.21 11.51
C THR A 58 3.84 23.15 11.63
N ALA A 59 3.20 23.07 12.80
CA ALA A 59 1.99 22.26 12.96
C ALA A 59 0.88 22.64 11.97
N ASP A 60 0.79 23.91 11.56
CA ASP A 60 -0.20 24.38 10.59
C ASP A 60 0.06 23.82 9.20
N TRP A 61 1.34 23.71 8.82
CA TRP A 61 1.76 23.03 7.60
C TRP A 61 1.34 21.56 7.62
N THR A 62 1.62 20.84 8.72
CA THR A 62 1.23 19.44 8.87
C THR A 62 -0.29 19.26 8.79
N ARG A 63 -1.06 20.13 9.46
CA ARG A 63 -2.52 20.11 9.40
C ARG A 63 -3.04 20.35 7.98
N LEU A 64 -2.47 21.30 7.25
CA LEU A 64 -2.87 21.62 5.89
C LEU A 64 -2.57 20.47 4.92
N VAL A 65 -1.39 19.86 5.03
CA VAL A 65 -1.01 18.67 4.23
C VAL A 65 -1.93 17.49 4.54
N THR A 66 -2.25 17.27 5.81
CA THR A 66 -3.16 16.19 6.22
C THR A 66 -4.58 16.43 5.69
N ALA A 67 -5.10 17.65 5.81
CA ALA A 67 -6.41 18.02 5.29
C ALA A 67 -6.50 17.85 3.77
N ALA A 68 -5.48 18.30 3.03
CA ALA A 68 -5.40 18.11 1.59
C ALA A 68 -5.38 16.62 1.21
N ALA A 69 -4.61 15.79 1.93
CA ALA A 69 -4.57 14.35 1.70
C ALA A 69 -5.94 13.70 1.96
N ILE A 70 -6.64 14.10 3.03
CA ILE A 70 -8.02 13.66 3.31
C ILE A 70 -8.95 14.05 2.16
N HIS A 71 -8.89 15.29 1.67
CA HIS A 71 -9.75 15.72 0.57
C HIS A 71 -9.48 14.97 -0.75
N VAL A 72 -8.23 14.62 -1.05
CA VAL A 72 -7.91 13.74 -2.19
C VAL A 72 -8.52 12.35 -2.00
N VAL A 73 -8.44 11.78 -0.79
CA VAL A 73 -9.08 10.50 -0.46
C VAL A 73 -10.61 10.58 -0.63
N GLU A 74 -11.25 11.66 -0.18
CA GLU A 74 -12.68 11.88 -0.37
C GLU A 74 -13.06 12.08 -1.84
N GLN A 75 -12.17 12.66 -2.66
CA GLN A 75 -12.36 12.71 -4.11
C GLN A 75 -12.29 11.31 -4.73
N ILE A 76 -11.37 10.46 -4.28
CA ILE A 76 -11.29 9.04 -4.71
C ILE A 76 -12.57 8.31 -4.34
N GLU A 77 -13.09 8.50 -3.12
CA GLU A 77 -14.37 7.91 -2.69
C GLU A 77 -15.51 8.29 -3.65
N ARG A 78 -15.70 9.59 -3.89
CA ARG A 78 -16.74 10.10 -4.80
C ARG A 78 -16.54 9.60 -6.22
N ALA A 79 -15.33 9.63 -6.75
CA ALA A 79 -15.03 9.15 -8.10
C ALA A 79 -15.24 7.64 -8.23
N GLY A 80 -14.86 6.86 -7.21
CA GLY A 80 -15.06 5.41 -7.14
C GLY A 80 -16.53 5.02 -7.26
N THR A 81 -17.46 5.78 -6.66
CA THR A 81 -18.90 5.51 -6.84
C THR A 81 -19.37 5.63 -8.31
N SER A 82 -18.68 6.44 -9.11
CA SER A 82 -19.02 6.67 -10.52
C SER A 82 -18.27 5.72 -11.46
N GLY A 83 -17.10 5.23 -11.05
CA GLY A 83 -16.30 4.21 -11.74
C GLY A 83 -14.80 4.44 -11.57
N LEU A 84 -13.99 3.38 -11.67
CA LEU A 84 -12.58 3.46 -11.28
C LEU A 84 -11.75 4.38 -12.21
N ARG A 85 -12.11 4.46 -13.49
CA ARG A 85 -11.42 5.36 -14.45
C ARG A 85 -11.46 6.82 -14.03
N GLN A 86 -12.50 7.24 -13.31
CA GLN A 86 -12.60 8.62 -12.80
C GLN A 86 -11.68 8.86 -11.61
N ALA A 87 -11.35 7.79 -10.87
CA ALA A 87 -10.46 7.84 -9.71
C ALA A 87 -8.97 7.63 -10.10
N GLU A 88 -8.68 7.06 -11.28
CA GLU A 88 -7.34 6.62 -11.69
C GLU A 88 -6.26 7.71 -11.54
N GLY A 89 -6.56 8.95 -11.95
CA GLY A 89 -5.63 10.08 -11.81
C GLY A 89 -5.35 10.50 -10.37
N LEU A 90 -6.20 10.13 -9.41
CA LEU A 90 -6.07 10.46 -7.98
C LEU A 90 -5.46 9.32 -7.16
N ILE A 91 -5.66 8.07 -7.60
CA ILE A 91 -5.17 6.87 -6.90
C ILE A 91 -3.66 6.92 -6.69
N GLY A 92 -2.90 7.40 -7.68
CA GLY A 92 -1.44 7.52 -7.59
C GLY A 92 -0.96 8.61 -6.63
N VAL A 93 -1.80 9.60 -6.32
CA VAL A 93 -1.44 10.75 -5.47
C VAL A 93 -1.23 10.32 -4.02
N ILE A 94 -2.04 9.36 -3.54
CA ILE A 94 -2.05 8.95 -2.14
C ILE A 94 -0.75 8.24 -1.73
N PRO A 95 -0.32 7.15 -2.38
CA PRO A 95 0.96 6.52 -2.04
C PRO A 95 2.17 7.45 -2.24
N ALA A 96 2.11 8.39 -3.19
CA ALA A 96 3.15 9.39 -3.38
C ALA A 96 3.22 10.38 -2.20
N ALA A 97 2.07 10.86 -1.73
CA ALA A 97 1.96 11.73 -0.57
C ALA A 97 2.44 11.03 0.71
N GLU A 98 2.08 9.77 0.94
CA GLU A 98 2.52 8.99 2.12
C GLU A 98 4.04 8.80 2.17
N ARG A 99 4.68 8.50 1.02
CA ARG A 99 6.14 8.41 0.93
C ARG A 99 6.82 9.75 1.23
N ARG A 100 6.20 10.86 0.82
CA ARG A 100 6.75 12.22 1.03
C ARG A 100 6.50 12.74 2.44
N TYR A 101 5.35 12.39 3.02
CA TYR A 101 4.85 12.89 4.30
C TYR A 101 4.56 11.72 5.24
N GLY A 102 5.63 11.13 5.79
CA GLY A 102 5.52 9.91 6.61
C GLY A 102 4.66 10.05 7.89
N PHE A 103 4.28 11.26 8.30
CA PHE A 103 3.30 11.43 9.39
C PHE A 103 1.88 11.03 8.99
N LEU A 104 1.55 11.00 7.69
CA LEU A 104 0.21 10.63 7.21
C LEU A 104 -0.15 9.20 7.60
N VAL A 105 0.78 8.25 7.48
CA VAL A 105 0.53 6.84 7.83
C VAL A 105 0.34 6.59 9.34
N GLY A 106 0.54 7.62 10.17
CA GLY A 106 0.22 7.60 11.61
C GLY A 106 -0.99 8.46 11.99
N ASP A 107 -1.59 9.21 11.05
CA ASP A 107 -2.72 10.08 11.33
C ASP A 107 -4.04 9.30 11.26
N ALA A 108 -4.74 9.23 12.40
CA ALA A 108 -5.96 8.44 12.53
C ALA A 108 -7.13 8.98 11.69
N GLY A 109 -7.21 10.30 11.49
CA GLY A 109 -8.25 10.93 10.68
C GLY A 109 -8.08 10.57 9.20
N TYR A 110 -6.85 10.67 8.72
CA TYR A 110 -6.46 10.29 7.38
C TYR A 110 -6.66 8.79 7.10
N LEU A 111 -6.18 7.90 7.97
CA LEU A 111 -6.39 6.46 7.81
C LEU A 111 -7.88 6.08 7.87
N GLY A 112 -8.67 6.77 8.70
CA GLY A 112 -10.12 6.62 8.75
C GLY A 112 -10.81 7.03 7.44
N ALA A 113 -10.36 8.13 6.82
CA ALA A 113 -10.84 8.54 5.50
C ALA A 113 -10.45 7.51 4.43
N LYS A 114 -9.19 7.01 4.43
CA LYS A 114 -8.74 5.97 3.49
C LYS A 114 -9.61 4.72 3.56
N GLY A 115 -9.89 4.24 4.77
CA GLY A 115 -10.75 3.07 4.99
C GLY A 115 -12.14 3.21 4.39
N LYS A 116 -12.75 4.40 4.46
CA LYS A 116 -14.05 4.69 3.83
C LYS A 116 -13.96 4.73 2.30
N ALA A 117 -12.97 5.45 1.76
CA ALA A 117 -12.79 5.56 0.31
C ALA A 117 -12.56 4.20 -0.35
N LEU A 118 -11.86 3.28 0.33
CA LEU A 118 -11.62 1.92 -0.14
C LEU A 118 -12.91 1.13 -0.37
N GLN A 119 -13.99 1.39 0.37
CA GLN A 119 -15.28 0.76 0.10
C GLN A 119 -15.79 1.12 -1.30
N GLY A 120 -15.74 2.40 -1.67
CA GLY A 120 -16.15 2.86 -3.00
C GLY A 120 -15.27 2.30 -4.12
N VAL A 121 -13.95 2.24 -3.90
CA VAL A 121 -12.99 1.65 -4.85
C VAL A 121 -13.23 0.16 -5.06
N VAL A 122 -13.45 -0.59 -3.97
CA VAL A 122 -13.79 -2.03 -4.02
C VAL A 122 -15.06 -2.24 -4.84
N THR A 123 -16.14 -1.51 -4.55
CA THR A 123 -17.39 -1.62 -5.30
C THR A 123 -17.22 -1.31 -6.79
N ALA A 124 -16.41 -0.30 -7.13
CA ALA A 124 -16.10 0.03 -8.51
C ALA A 124 -15.40 -1.13 -9.22
N CYS A 125 -14.42 -1.74 -8.56
CA CYS A 125 -13.65 -2.84 -9.13
C CYS A 125 -14.45 -4.12 -9.32
N GLU A 126 -15.32 -4.44 -8.37
CA GLU A 126 -16.23 -5.57 -8.50
C GLU A 126 -17.22 -5.36 -9.67
N ARG A 127 -17.76 -4.14 -9.80
CA ARG A 127 -18.72 -3.81 -10.87
C ARG A 127 -18.08 -3.82 -12.26
N GLU A 128 -16.86 -3.31 -12.39
CA GLU A 128 -16.21 -3.06 -13.68
C GLU A 128 -15.26 -4.18 -14.12
N ALA A 129 -15.04 -5.20 -13.27
CA ALA A 129 -14.17 -6.34 -13.54
C ALA A 129 -12.77 -5.94 -14.05
N ILE A 130 -12.20 -4.89 -13.45
CA ILE A 130 -10.93 -4.29 -13.88
C ILE A 130 -9.76 -5.19 -13.44
N ALA A 131 -8.99 -5.67 -14.42
CA ALA A 131 -7.74 -6.39 -14.18
C ALA A 131 -6.73 -5.48 -13.45
N GLY A 132 -5.95 -6.02 -12.50
CA GLY A 132 -4.98 -5.24 -11.74
C GLY A 132 -5.57 -4.43 -10.58
N CYS A 133 -6.88 -4.52 -10.31
CA CYS A 133 -7.47 -3.74 -9.23
C CYS A 133 -7.02 -4.22 -7.83
N GLY A 134 -6.72 -5.52 -7.65
CA GLY A 134 -6.22 -6.02 -6.37
C GLY A 134 -4.91 -5.32 -5.98
N ALA A 135 -4.00 -5.10 -6.94
CA ALA A 135 -2.77 -4.32 -6.73
C ALA A 135 -3.04 -2.88 -6.26
N ILE A 136 -3.98 -2.22 -6.93
CA ILE A 136 -4.37 -0.83 -6.61
C ILE A 136 -4.96 -0.73 -5.20
N ILE A 137 -5.89 -1.63 -4.88
CA ILE A 137 -6.54 -1.67 -3.57
C ILE A 137 -5.52 -2.00 -2.48
N ALA A 138 -4.63 -2.98 -2.69
CA ALA A 138 -3.60 -3.32 -1.72
C ALA A 138 -2.70 -2.11 -1.40
N SER A 139 -2.28 -1.38 -2.42
CA SER A 139 -1.47 -0.16 -2.27
C SER A 139 -2.22 0.94 -1.51
N LEU A 140 -3.48 1.18 -1.86
CA LEU A 140 -4.30 2.17 -1.16
C LEU A 140 -4.67 1.75 0.27
N ALA A 141 -4.77 0.46 0.55
CA ALA A 141 -5.14 -0.07 1.86
C ALA A 141 -3.97 -0.15 2.84
N ASP A 142 -2.75 0.14 2.41
CA ASP A 142 -1.58 0.13 3.29
C ASP A 142 -1.77 1.06 4.49
N GLY A 143 -1.37 0.56 5.67
CA GLY A 143 -1.57 1.23 6.96
C GLY A 143 -3.01 1.28 7.50
N VAL A 144 -4.03 0.91 6.72
CA VAL A 144 -5.43 0.94 7.16
C VAL A 144 -5.76 -0.33 7.96
N THR A 145 -6.13 -0.15 9.23
CA THR A 145 -6.46 -1.25 10.14
C THR A 145 -7.95 -1.37 10.46
N ARG A 146 -8.76 -0.40 9.99
CA ARG A 146 -10.20 -0.39 10.20
C ARG A 146 -10.92 -0.03 8.91
N PHE A 147 -11.95 -0.80 8.61
CA PHE A 147 -12.75 -0.67 7.42
C PHE A 147 -14.24 -0.65 7.76
N PRO A 148 -15.10 -0.12 6.88
CA PRO A 148 -16.52 -0.46 6.91
C PRO A 148 -16.72 -1.98 6.89
N SER A 149 -17.82 -2.43 7.50
CA SER A 149 -18.07 -3.88 7.65
C SER A 149 -18.10 -4.59 6.30
N GLY A 150 -17.46 -5.75 6.24
CA GLY A 150 -17.32 -6.56 5.02
C GLY A 150 -16.30 -6.04 4.00
N THR A 151 -15.86 -4.78 4.07
CA THR A 151 -14.89 -4.23 3.11
C THR A 151 -13.54 -4.94 3.18
N ALA A 152 -13.02 -5.24 4.38
CA ALA A 152 -11.77 -5.98 4.52
C ALA A 152 -11.83 -7.36 3.83
N LYS A 153 -12.97 -8.05 3.94
CA LYS A 153 -13.20 -9.35 3.28
C LYS A 153 -13.20 -9.20 1.75
N ALA A 154 -13.90 -8.20 1.23
CA ALA A 154 -13.95 -7.92 -0.21
C ALA A 154 -12.54 -7.58 -0.77
N ILE A 155 -11.77 -6.77 -0.03
CA ILE A 155 -10.36 -6.50 -0.37
C ILE A 155 -9.56 -7.82 -0.39
N ALA A 156 -9.70 -8.67 0.63
CA ALA A 156 -8.97 -9.95 0.68
C ALA A 156 -9.25 -10.85 -0.53
N LEU A 157 -10.48 -10.84 -1.03
CA LEU A 157 -10.87 -11.57 -2.25
C LEU A 157 -10.21 -10.99 -3.49
N LEU A 158 -10.28 -9.67 -3.68
CA LEU A 158 -9.71 -8.99 -4.84
C LEU A 158 -8.18 -9.14 -4.90
N VAL A 159 -7.50 -8.88 -3.78
CA VAL A 159 -6.04 -9.01 -3.66
C VAL A 159 -5.60 -10.47 -3.89
N GLY A 160 -6.32 -11.43 -3.30
CA GLY A 160 -5.97 -12.85 -3.43
C GLY A 160 -6.13 -13.41 -4.85
N ASN A 161 -7.03 -12.81 -5.65
CA ASN A 161 -7.26 -13.20 -7.04
C ASN A 161 -6.28 -12.54 -8.01
N ASP A 162 -5.90 -11.29 -7.76
CA ASP A 162 -5.09 -10.48 -8.67
C ASP A 162 -3.58 -10.60 -8.41
N LEU A 163 -3.20 -10.77 -7.13
CA LEU A 163 -1.81 -10.90 -6.71
C LEU A 163 -1.52 -12.33 -6.24
N THR A 164 -1.29 -12.54 -4.93
CA THR A 164 -1.13 -13.86 -4.35
C THR A 164 -2.04 -14.04 -3.14
N PRO A 165 -2.45 -15.29 -2.81
CA PRO A 165 -3.18 -15.55 -1.58
C PRO A 165 -2.43 -15.13 -0.31
N ALA A 166 -1.10 -15.12 -0.31
CA ALA A 166 -0.32 -14.71 0.86
C ALA A 166 -0.50 -13.20 1.12
N GLU A 167 -0.52 -12.38 0.07
CA GLU A 167 -0.68 -10.93 0.17
C GLU A 167 -2.07 -10.51 0.67
N SER A 168 -3.09 -11.36 0.52
CA SER A 168 -4.43 -11.06 1.05
C SER A 168 -4.61 -11.42 2.54
N VAL A 169 -3.65 -12.08 3.17
CA VAL A 169 -3.82 -12.60 4.54
C VAL A 169 -4.04 -11.50 5.59
N HIS A 170 -3.45 -10.32 5.38
CA HIS A 170 -3.66 -9.16 6.25
C HIS A 170 -5.14 -8.78 6.31
N PHE A 171 -5.76 -8.67 5.14
CA PHE A 171 -7.17 -8.31 5.02
C PHE A 171 -8.11 -9.40 5.53
N TRP A 172 -7.74 -10.68 5.37
CA TRP A 172 -8.44 -11.78 6.02
C TRP A 172 -8.40 -11.68 7.55
N ALA A 173 -7.24 -11.37 8.13
CA ALA A 173 -7.11 -11.23 9.57
C ALA A 173 -7.98 -10.09 10.11
N LEU A 174 -8.04 -8.95 9.40
CA LEU A 174 -8.96 -7.85 9.73
C LEU A 174 -10.44 -8.22 9.53
N ALA A 175 -10.77 -8.97 8.48
CA ALA A 175 -12.13 -9.44 8.23
C ALA A 175 -12.63 -10.41 9.32
N ILE A 176 -11.74 -11.22 9.91
CA ILE A 176 -12.07 -12.10 11.05
C ILE A 176 -12.35 -11.30 12.33
N ASP A 177 -11.69 -10.16 12.50
CA ASP A 177 -11.94 -9.27 13.64
C ASP A 177 -13.32 -8.58 13.52
N ASP A 178 -13.78 -8.32 12.30
CA ASP A 178 -15.12 -7.78 12.00
C ASP A 178 -16.24 -8.86 12.05
N ASP A 179 -16.05 -9.98 11.36
CA ASP A 179 -17.04 -11.05 11.21
C ASP A 179 -16.40 -12.43 11.42
N LYS A 180 -16.78 -13.13 12.49
CA LYS A 180 -16.27 -14.46 12.81
C LYS A 180 -16.70 -15.54 11.80
N ASP A 181 -17.79 -15.33 11.05
CA ASP A 181 -18.18 -16.25 9.98
C ASP A 181 -17.19 -16.24 8.80
N THR A 182 -16.32 -15.22 8.72
CA THR A 182 -15.16 -15.19 7.83
C THR A 182 -14.28 -16.43 7.98
N CYS A 183 -14.21 -17.03 9.18
CA CYS A 183 -13.46 -18.27 9.40
C CYS A 183 -13.93 -19.44 8.51
N LYS A 184 -15.17 -19.42 8.02
CA LYS A 184 -15.74 -20.47 7.16
C LYS A 184 -15.43 -20.25 5.67
N HIS A 185 -14.77 -19.15 5.31
CA HIS A 185 -14.54 -18.82 3.91
C HIS A 185 -13.46 -19.71 3.28
N ALA A 186 -13.77 -20.35 2.15
CA ALA A 186 -12.91 -21.35 1.52
C ALA A 186 -11.50 -20.83 1.13
N LEU A 187 -11.38 -19.54 0.80
CA LEU A 187 -10.11 -18.94 0.39
C LEU A 187 -9.19 -18.57 1.58
N LEU A 188 -9.70 -18.52 2.81
CA LEU A 188 -8.91 -18.18 3.99
C LEU A 188 -7.78 -19.18 4.21
N ALA A 189 -8.08 -20.48 4.12
CA ALA A 189 -7.09 -21.54 4.33
C ALA A 189 -5.92 -21.44 3.34
N ARG A 190 -6.23 -21.16 2.08
CA ARG A 190 -5.20 -20.95 1.05
C ARG A 190 -4.32 -19.75 1.36
N ALA A 191 -4.90 -18.64 1.80
CA ALA A 191 -4.16 -17.43 2.15
C ALA A 191 -3.21 -17.69 3.34
N VAL A 192 -3.75 -18.23 4.43
CA VAL A 192 -3.00 -18.54 5.66
C VAL A 192 -1.85 -19.51 5.39
N VAL A 193 -2.12 -20.64 4.72
CA VAL A 193 -1.08 -21.63 4.42
C VAL A 193 0.04 -21.04 3.56
N ARG A 194 -0.31 -20.21 2.57
CA ARG A 194 0.68 -19.57 1.69
C ARG A 194 1.52 -18.55 2.44
N ALA A 195 0.90 -17.69 3.25
CA ALA A 195 1.62 -16.73 4.07
C ALA A 195 2.57 -17.38 5.09
N LEU A 196 2.17 -18.49 5.72
CA LEU A 196 3.04 -19.23 6.64
C LEU A 196 4.28 -19.84 5.97
N ARG A 197 4.26 -20.02 4.64
CA ARG A 197 5.41 -20.51 3.86
C ARG A 197 6.38 -19.40 3.45
N ASP A 198 5.99 -18.13 3.57
CA ASP A 198 6.75 -17.01 3.02
C ASP A 198 7.71 -16.40 4.06
N ALA A 199 8.99 -16.28 3.69
CA ALA A 199 10.00 -15.60 4.50
C ALA A 199 10.14 -14.11 4.18
N ALA A 200 9.64 -13.66 3.03
CA ALA A 200 9.84 -12.29 2.56
C ALA A 200 8.92 -11.28 3.27
N ALA A 201 7.87 -11.74 3.96
CA ALA A 201 6.84 -10.88 4.54
C ALA A 201 6.52 -11.26 6.01
N PRO A 202 7.33 -10.84 6.99
CA PRO A 202 7.12 -11.19 8.40
C PRO A 202 5.77 -10.71 8.96
N ASN A 203 5.24 -9.58 8.47
CA ASN A 203 3.91 -9.10 8.86
C ASN A 203 2.80 -10.03 8.39
N GLN A 204 2.90 -10.57 7.17
CA GLN A 204 1.94 -11.55 6.65
C GLN A 204 1.98 -12.85 7.45
N VAL A 205 3.16 -13.28 7.91
CA VAL A 205 3.28 -14.44 8.80
C VAL A 205 2.56 -14.19 10.13
N ALA A 206 2.75 -13.02 10.74
CA ALA A 206 2.07 -12.67 11.99
C ALA A 206 0.54 -12.63 11.82
N ASP A 207 0.05 -12.04 10.72
CA ASP A 207 -1.37 -12.04 10.40
C ASP A 207 -1.93 -13.43 10.12
N ALA A 208 -1.16 -14.29 9.44
CA ALA A 208 -1.52 -15.68 9.20
C ALA A 208 -1.59 -16.47 10.50
N GLN A 209 -0.65 -16.27 11.43
CA GLN A 209 -0.66 -16.91 12.74
C GLN A 209 -1.86 -16.45 13.58
N ARG A 210 -2.16 -15.14 13.57
CA ARG A 210 -3.33 -14.57 14.23
C ARG A 210 -4.64 -15.15 13.67
N ALA A 211 -4.78 -15.16 12.35
CA ALA A 211 -5.95 -15.74 11.68
C ALA A 211 -6.08 -17.25 11.97
N ALA A 212 -4.96 -17.99 11.93
CA ALA A 212 -4.92 -19.41 12.23
C ALA A 212 -5.29 -19.73 13.69
N GLY A 213 -4.89 -18.91 14.65
CA GLY A 213 -5.29 -19.06 16.05
C GLY A 213 -6.78 -18.80 16.25
N THR A 214 -7.30 -17.71 15.69
CA THR A 214 -8.71 -17.35 15.82
C THR A 214 -9.65 -18.32 15.09
N CYS A 215 -9.29 -18.75 13.88
CA CYS A 215 -10.10 -19.63 13.04
C CYS A 215 -9.66 -21.09 13.06
N TYR A 216 -9.00 -21.53 14.14
CA TYR A 216 -8.30 -22.81 14.19
C TYR A 216 -9.17 -24.00 13.75
N ALA A 217 -10.39 -24.12 14.29
CA ALA A 217 -11.28 -25.24 13.99
C ALA A 217 -11.62 -25.37 12.49
N ALA A 218 -11.70 -24.25 11.76
CA ALA A 218 -11.97 -24.25 10.33
C ALA A 218 -10.70 -24.51 9.50
N LEU A 219 -9.53 -24.15 10.03
CA LEU A 219 -8.25 -24.18 9.33
C LEU A 219 -7.40 -25.42 9.63
N GLU A 220 -7.72 -26.15 10.70
CA GLU A 220 -6.96 -27.32 11.15
C GLU A 220 -6.69 -28.32 10.02
N PRO A 221 -7.66 -28.77 9.20
CA PRO A 221 -7.39 -29.73 8.13
C PRO A 221 -6.29 -29.25 7.17
N ALA A 222 -6.40 -28.01 6.69
CA ALA A 222 -5.44 -27.43 5.76
C ALA A 222 -4.05 -27.25 6.38
N LEU A 223 -3.97 -26.88 7.66
CA LEU A 223 -2.70 -26.75 8.38
C LEU A 223 -2.03 -28.11 8.59
N ILE A 224 -2.82 -29.14 8.92
CA ILE A 224 -2.31 -30.50 9.13
C ILE A 224 -1.86 -31.14 7.83
N ASP A 225 -2.63 -31.01 6.75
CA ASP A 225 -2.29 -31.55 5.44
C ASP A 225 -0.96 -30.96 4.95
N GLU A 226 -0.81 -29.64 5.12
CA GLU A 226 0.41 -28.94 4.79
C GLU A 226 1.61 -29.37 5.66
N LEU A 227 1.40 -29.56 6.97
CA LEU A 227 2.41 -30.10 7.89
C LEU A 227 2.89 -31.49 7.45
N VAL A 228 1.97 -32.36 7.02
CA VAL A 228 2.27 -33.72 6.54
C VAL A 228 3.05 -33.65 5.23
N ALA A 229 2.62 -32.81 4.28
CA ALA A 229 3.26 -32.62 2.98
C ALA A 229 4.66 -31.99 3.07
N THR A 230 4.90 -31.14 4.06
CA THR A 230 6.19 -30.47 4.25
C THR A 230 7.28 -31.48 4.66
N LYS A 231 8.29 -31.66 3.80
CA LYS A 231 9.46 -32.51 4.06
C LYS A 231 10.47 -31.80 4.96
N ASP A 232 10.97 -32.50 5.97
CA ASP A 232 12.06 -32.00 6.83
C ASP A 232 13.41 -32.31 6.17
N GLY A 233 14.04 -31.28 5.58
CA GLY A 233 15.19 -31.42 4.67
C GLY A 233 16.57 -31.44 5.36
N GLY A 234 16.63 -31.52 6.70
CA GLY A 234 17.84 -31.82 7.46
C GLY A 234 18.88 -30.71 7.63
N LYS A 235 19.00 -29.72 6.71
CA LYS A 235 19.97 -28.60 6.87
C LYS A 235 19.35 -27.31 7.42
N GLN A 236 18.10 -27.03 7.08
CA GLN A 236 17.36 -25.88 7.59
C GLN A 236 15.89 -26.27 7.70
N ARG A 237 15.26 -25.88 8.80
CA ARG A 237 13.84 -26.15 9.04
C ARG A 237 13.00 -25.39 8.01
N PRO A 238 12.06 -26.05 7.32
CA PRO A 238 11.13 -25.37 6.42
C PRO A 238 10.38 -24.24 7.13
N LEU A 239 10.23 -23.09 6.45
CA LEU A 239 9.58 -21.90 6.99
C LEU A 239 8.17 -22.18 7.51
N TYR A 240 7.41 -22.99 6.76
CA TYR A 240 6.10 -23.44 7.21
C TYR A 240 6.14 -24.12 8.59
N LEU A 241 7.11 -25.02 8.83
CA LEU A 241 7.27 -25.67 10.14
C LEU A 241 7.73 -24.68 11.22
N THR A 242 8.45 -23.63 10.86
CA THR A 242 8.83 -22.59 11.82
C THR A 242 7.62 -21.75 12.22
N ASN A 243 6.79 -21.39 11.24
CA ASN A 243 5.71 -20.43 11.41
C ASN A 243 4.38 -21.06 11.88
N ALA A 244 4.04 -22.26 11.41
CA ALA A 244 2.77 -22.93 11.72
C ALA A 244 2.80 -23.68 13.06
N CYS A 245 3.96 -24.20 13.47
CA CYS A 245 4.07 -25.02 14.66
C CYS A 245 3.60 -24.29 15.95
N PRO A 246 3.95 -23.02 16.23
CA PRO A 246 3.45 -22.31 17.41
C PRO A 246 1.92 -22.37 17.55
N VAL A 247 1.19 -22.16 16.45
CA VAL A 247 -0.28 -22.23 16.43
C VAL A 247 -0.75 -23.67 16.68
N LEU A 248 -0.18 -24.65 15.99
CA LEU A 248 -0.54 -26.07 16.16
C LEU A 248 -0.29 -26.57 17.60
N LYS A 249 0.77 -26.08 18.26
CA LYS A 249 1.06 -26.40 19.67
C LYS A 249 0.01 -25.80 20.60
N ALA A 250 -0.33 -24.53 20.42
CA ALA A 250 -1.27 -23.80 21.26
C ALA A 250 -2.66 -24.45 21.30
N HIS A 251 -3.07 -25.10 20.21
CA HIS A 251 -4.37 -25.77 20.08
C HIS A 251 -4.33 -27.30 20.28
N GLY A 252 -3.20 -27.87 20.71
CA GLY A 252 -3.13 -29.27 21.14
C GLY A 252 -3.25 -30.35 20.05
N ALA A 253 -3.29 -29.98 18.76
CA ALA A 253 -3.56 -30.90 17.64
C ALA A 253 -2.39 -31.82 17.21
N MET A 254 -1.36 -31.94 18.06
CA MET A 254 -0.18 -32.70 17.74
C MET A 254 -0.27 -34.12 18.30
N THR A 255 -0.61 -35.08 17.44
CA THR A 255 -0.32 -36.51 17.70
C THR A 255 1.20 -36.72 17.86
N ILE A 256 1.64 -37.84 18.45
CA ILE A 256 3.07 -38.14 18.69
C ILE A 256 3.92 -37.95 17.41
N THR A 257 3.40 -38.36 16.25
CA THR A 257 4.08 -38.22 14.96
C THR A 257 4.16 -36.75 14.50
N LYS A 258 3.13 -35.95 14.77
CA LYS A 258 3.11 -34.51 14.45
C LYS A 258 4.01 -33.70 15.41
N LYS A 259 4.12 -34.11 16.68
CA LYS A 259 5.05 -33.52 17.66
C LYS A 259 6.51 -33.60 17.22
N LYS A 260 6.89 -34.65 16.47
CA LYS A 260 8.26 -34.77 15.93
C LYS A 260 8.60 -33.71 14.87
N LYS A 261 7.62 -33.26 14.08
CA LYS A 261 7.80 -32.16 13.10
C LYS A 261 7.69 -30.77 13.74
N CYS A 262 7.00 -30.69 14.88
CA CYS A 262 6.85 -29.49 15.69
C CYS A 262 7.44 -29.69 17.11
N PRO A 263 8.76 -29.93 17.25
CA PRO A 263 9.42 -30.01 18.56
C PRO A 263 9.28 -28.69 19.31
#